data_AF-U6G4C0-F1
#
_entry.id   AF-U6G4C0-F1
#
_cell.length_a   1.000
_cell.length_b   1.000
_cell.length_c   1.000
_cell.angle_alpha   90.00
_cell.angle_beta   90.00
_cell.angle_gamma   90.00
#
_symmetry.space_group_name_H-M   'P 1'
#
loop_
_entity.id
_entity.type
_entity.pdbx_description
1 polymer ?
#
loop_
_entity_poly.entity_id
_entity_poly.type
_entity_poly.pdbx_seq_one_letter_code
_entity_poly.pdbx_strand_id
1 'polypeptide(L)'
;MPVHISDVTRDPKLADDLVEKVEDPSVTGDSCDALLEKNNLKKLIHFPFVDEPDFDYRPLVQSALDKGLNVFNKVYPANEDAWKKIWQDEAGANVSYLLAANSTQIGCIIGKCTDTTASSPSTSAQKQGAAQTNDAVLFCQLSPAATENQAPFDEDYFNALITRKTQLSDMTEEDLKLPSNGTSTAAALPAILVVGLAAMLATVSL
;
A
#
# COMPACT_ATOMS: atom_id res chain seq x y z
N MET A 1 9.65 22.17 -10.83
CA MET A 1 9.30 21.14 -11.84
C MET A 1 8.09 20.39 -11.33
N PRO A 2 7.12 20.03 -12.20
CA PRO A 2 6.07 19.10 -11.82
C PRO A 2 6.72 17.78 -11.42
N VAL A 3 6.33 17.29 -10.26
CA VAL A 3 6.89 16.12 -9.63
C VAL A 3 6.19 14.91 -10.24
N HIS A 4 6.90 14.10 -11.03
CA HIS A 4 6.31 13.05 -11.86
C HIS A 4 6.13 11.75 -11.05
N ILE A 5 4.93 11.53 -10.53
CA ILE A 5 4.42 10.18 -10.30
C ILE A 5 3.38 9.90 -11.38
N SER A 6 3.42 8.69 -11.94
CA SER A 6 2.39 8.29 -12.89
C SER A 6 1.03 8.18 -12.18
N ASP A 7 -0.06 8.51 -12.88
CA ASP A 7 -1.39 8.26 -12.34
C ASP A 7 -1.57 6.76 -12.12
N VAL A 8 -1.95 6.39 -10.89
CA VAL A 8 -2.11 4.99 -10.49
C VAL A 8 -3.59 4.61 -10.52
N THR A 9 -3.92 3.59 -11.31
CA THR A 9 -5.29 3.06 -11.40
C THR A 9 -5.40 1.74 -10.65
N ARG A 10 -6.55 1.48 -10.03
CA ARG A 10 -6.81 0.17 -9.40
C ARG A 10 -6.83 -0.93 -10.47
N ASP A 11 -6.07 -1.99 -10.25
CA ASP A 11 -6.11 -3.21 -11.06
C ASP A 11 -6.62 -4.40 -10.23
N PRO A 12 -7.84 -4.90 -10.51
CA PRO A 12 -8.38 -6.08 -9.85
C PRO A 12 -7.52 -7.33 -10.01
N LYS A 13 -6.82 -7.50 -11.14
CA LYS A 13 -5.99 -8.70 -11.36
C LYS A 13 -4.80 -8.73 -10.41
N LEU A 14 -4.20 -7.57 -10.13
CA LEU A 14 -3.13 -7.48 -9.13
C LEU A 14 -3.66 -7.84 -7.73
N ALA A 15 -4.91 -7.53 -7.42
CA ALA A 15 -5.51 -7.95 -6.16
C ALA A 15 -5.79 -9.47 -6.14
N ASP A 16 -6.31 -10.03 -7.23
CA ASP A 16 -6.56 -11.47 -7.35
C ASP A 16 -5.24 -12.28 -7.24
N ASP A 17 -4.18 -11.83 -7.90
CA ASP A 17 -2.84 -12.43 -7.79
C ASP A 17 -2.30 -12.38 -6.35
N LEU A 18 -2.63 -11.32 -5.60
CA LEU A 18 -2.27 -11.21 -4.18
C LEU A 18 -3.09 -12.18 -3.32
N VAL A 19 -4.38 -12.36 -3.61
CA VAL A 19 -5.21 -13.36 -2.91
C VAL A 19 -4.63 -14.74 -3.11
N GLU A 20 -4.28 -15.12 -4.34
CA GLU A 20 -3.67 -16.43 -4.63
C GLU A 20 -2.36 -16.65 -3.85
N LYS A 21 -1.52 -15.61 -3.71
CA LYS A 21 -0.29 -15.68 -2.91
C LYS A 21 -0.55 -15.82 -1.41
N VAL A 22 -1.59 -15.20 -0.88
CA VAL A 22 -1.91 -15.22 0.56
C VAL A 22 -2.66 -16.48 0.97
N GLU A 23 -3.55 -16.98 0.10
CA GLU A 23 -4.35 -18.19 0.35
C GLU A 23 -3.63 -19.50 -0.02
N ASP A 24 -2.38 -19.43 -0.47
CA ASP A 24 -1.60 -20.60 -0.86
C ASP A 24 -1.53 -21.63 0.29
N PRO A 25 -2.13 -22.83 0.11
CA PRO A 25 -2.22 -23.85 1.16
C PRO A 25 -0.86 -24.46 1.54
N SER A 26 0.21 -24.19 0.79
CA SER A 26 1.58 -24.56 1.15
C SER A 26 2.19 -23.65 2.23
N VAL A 27 1.54 -22.52 2.51
CA VAL A 27 1.87 -21.61 3.62
C VAL A 27 1.33 -22.18 4.92
N THR A 28 2.01 -23.20 5.45
CA THR A 28 1.90 -23.60 6.85
C THR A 28 2.75 -22.65 7.70
N GLY A 29 2.11 -21.84 8.52
CA GLY A 29 2.76 -20.89 9.40
C GLY A 29 1.83 -20.47 10.53
N ASP A 30 2.31 -20.59 11.76
CA ASP A 30 1.51 -20.35 12.97
C ASP A 30 1.29 -18.85 13.27
N SER A 31 1.85 -17.94 12.45
CA SER A 31 1.80 -16.49 12.64
C SER A 31 1.85 -15.71 11.32
N CYS A 32 1.41 -14.45 11.34
CA CYS A 32 1.45 -13.54 10.18
C CYS A 32 2.86 -13.24 9.67
N ASP A 33 3.89 -13.32 10.52
CA ASP A 33 5.29 -13.17 10.10
C ASP A 33 5.74 -14.32 9.18
N ALA A 34 5.26 -15.54 9.43
CA ALA A 34 5.57 -16.69 8.58
C ALA A 34 4.92 -16.58 7.20
N LEU A 35 3.75 -15.95 7.11
CA LEU A 35 3.10 -15.61 5.84
C LEU A 35 3.93 -14.56 5.08
N LEU A 36 4.41 -13.51 5.76
CA LEU A 36 5.24 -12.47 5.14
C LEU A 36 6.53 -13.01 4.50
N GLU A 37 7.19 -13.95 5.18
CA GLU A 37 8.42 -14.59 4.69
C GLU A 37 8.18 -15.55 3.52
N LYS A 38 7.02 -16.21 3.49
CA LYS A 38 6.63 -17.09 2.38
C LYS A 38 6.07 -16.27 1.21
N ASN A 39 6.15 -16.82 0.00
CA ASN A 39 5.57 -16.23 -1.22
C ASN A 39 6.07 -14.82 -1.60
N ASN A 40 7.24 -14.43 -1.10
CA ASN A 40 7.86 -13.13 -1.38
C ASN A 40 6.98 -11.93 -0.98
N LEU A 41 6.11 -12.08 0.02
CA LEU A 41 5.20 -11.00 0.43
C LEU A 41 5.95 -9.82 1.08
N LYS A 42 7.13 -10.05 1.68
CA LYS A 42 8.06 -8.97 2.09
C LYS A 42 8.58 -8.11 0.94
N LYS A 43 8.51 -8.60 -0.31
CA LYS A 43 8.89 -7.85 -1.52
C LYS A 43 7.74 -7.05 -2.11
N LEU A 44 6.69 -6.84 -1.30
CA LEU A 44 5.53 -6.03 -1.62
C LEU A 44 5.40 -4.92 -0.58
N ILE A 45 4.52 -3.99 -0.86
CA ILE A 45 4.08 -3.02 0.14
C ILE A 45 3.26 -3.80 1.18
N HIS A 46 3.67 -3.77 2.44
CA HIS A 46 2.98 -4.46 3.54
C HIS A 46 2.93 -3.59 4.79
N PHE A 47 1.72 -3.35 5.30
CA PHE A 47 1.50 -2.56 6.51
C PHE A 47 0.69 -3.35 7.53
N PRO A 48 1.31 -3.80 8.64
CA PRO A 48 0.58 -4.43 9.72
C PRO A 48 -0.27 -3.39 10.47
N PHE A 49 -1.49 -3.77 10.84
CA PHE A 49 -2.42 -2.94 11.59
C PHE A 49 -3.39 -3.81 12.41
N VAL A 50 -4.15 -3.16 13.30
CA VAL A 50 -5.25 -3.80 14.02
C VAL A 50 -6.54 -3.42 13.28
N ASP A 51 -7.26 -4.43 12.79
CA ASP A 51 -8.54 -4.27 12.10
C ASP A 51 -9.63 -3.88 13.09
N GLU A 52 -10.21 -2.71 12.87
CA GLU A 52 -11.29 -2.14 13.67
C GLU A 52 -12.45 -1.73 12.74
N PRO A 53 -13.70 -1.71 13.22
CA PRO A 53 -14.81 -1.16 12.46
C PRO A 53 -14.50 0.28 12.02
N ASP A 54 -14.81 0.61 10.77
CA ASP A 54 -14.59 1.94 10.17
C ASP A 54 -13.12 2.42 10.19
N PHE A 55 -12.17 1.49 10.12
CA PHE A 55 -10.73 1.80 10.09
C PHE A 55 -10.38 2.80 8.98
N ASP A 56 -9.81 3.95 9.37
CA ASP A 56 -9.23 4.92 8.43
C ASP A 56 -7.82 4.47 8.04
N TYR A 57 -7.62 4.18 6.75
CA TYR A 57 -6.32 3.76 6.22
C TYR A 57 -5.33 4.93 6.02
N ARG A 58 -5.80 6.19 6.05
CA ARG A 58 -4.91 7.35 5.83
C ARG A 58 -3.82 7.45 6.90
N PRO A 59 -4.11 7.34 8.21
CA PRO A 59 -3.09 7.27 9.25
C PRO A 59 -2.12 6.10 9.08
N LEU A 60 -2.60 4.93 8.62
CA LEU A 60 -1.76 3.76 8.39
C LEU A 60 -0.72 4.05 7.29
N VAL A 61 -1.16 4.55 6.15
CA VAL A 61 -0.28 4.90 5.02
C VAL A 61 0.64 6.08 5.39
N GLN A 62 0.14 7.08 6.11
CA GLN A 62 0.96 8.20 6.60
C GLN A 62 2.07 7.69 7.53
N SER A 63 1.76 6.82 8.49
CA SER A 63 2.75 6.26 9.39
C SER A 63 3.82 5.46 8.65
N ALA A 64 3.43 4.71 7.61
CA ALA A 64 4.37 3.98 6.78
C ALA A 64 5.29 4.93 5.98
N LEU A 65 4.73 5.99 5.38
CA LEU A 65 5.49 7.02 4.69
C LEU A 65 6.48 7.70 5.63
N ASP A 66 6.04 8.10 6.83
CA ASP A 66 6.91 8.77 7.82
C ASP A 66 8.06 7.85 8.25
N LYS A 67 7.75 6.58 8.57
CA LYS A 67 8.77 5.59 8.97
C LYS A 67 9.79 5.37 7.85
N GLY A 68 9.34 5.11 6.63
CA GLY A 68 10.26 4.83 5.52
C GLY A 68 11.02 6.06 5.05
N LEU A 69 10.40 7.24 4.96
CA LEU A 69 11.10 8.49 4.61
C LEU A 69 12.15 8.90 5.66
N ASN A 70 11.95 8.55 6.94
CA ASN A 70 12.95 8.79 7.98
C ASN A 70 14.23 7.97 7.78
N VAL A 71 14.16 6.79 7.14
CA VAL A 71 15.35 5.96 6.82
C VAL A 71 16.33 6.73 5.92
N PHE A 72 15.81 7.60 5.05
CA PHE A 72 16.62 8.44 4.16
C PHE A 72 17.33 9.57 4.90
N ASN A 73 16.97 9.88 6.15
CA ASN A 73 17.50 11.02 6.90
C ASN A 73 17.43 12.36 6.12
N LYS A 74 16.39 12.53 5.30
CA LYS A 74 16.19 13.69 4.41
C LYS A 74 17.27 13.87 3.32
N VAL A 75 18.06 12.83 3.03
CA VAL A 75 19.09 12.86 2.00
C VAL A 75 18.78 11.81 0.95
N TYR A 76 18.75 12.23 -0.32
CA TYR A 76 18.55 11.29 -1.42
C TYR A 76 19.78 10.37 -1.58
N PRO A 77 19.62 9.05 -1.77
CA PRO A 77 20.76 8.14 -1.86
C PRO A 77 21.54 8.38 -3.16
N ALA A 78 22.81 8.76 -3.03
CA ALA A 78 23.63 9.23 -4.15
C ALA A 78 24.10 8.13 -5.12
N ASN A 79 24.01 6.84 -4.75
CA ASN A 79 24.50 5.72 -5.54
C ASN A 79 23.82 4.39 -5.15
N GLU A 80 24.08 3.34 -5.93
CA GLU A 80 23.52 2.01 -5.71
C GLU A 80 23.80 1.42 -4.32
N ASP A 81 24.99 1.64 -3.75
CA ASP A 81 25.30 1.10 -2.42
C ASP A 81 24.54 1.81 -1.31
N ALA A 82 24.26 3.11 -1.48
CA ALA A 82 23.36 3.83 -0.60
C ALA A 82 21.91 3.32 -0.76
N TRP A 83 21.46 3.06 -1.98
CA TRP A 83 20.15 2.46 -2.23
C TRP A 83 20.01 1.06 -1.64
N LYS A 84 21.01 0.19 -1.80
CA LYS A 84 21.02 -1.15 -1.16
C LYS A 84 20.78 -1.07 0.34
N LYS A 85 21.33 -0.06 1.03
CA LYS A 85 21.09 0.14 2.47
C LYS A 85 19.65 0.54 2.78
N ILE A 86 19.04 1.39 1.95
CA ILE A 86 17.61 1.73 2.08
C ILE A 86 16.75 0.48 1.90
N TRP A 87 17.04 -0.33 0.89
CA TRP A 87 16.30 -1.57 0.59
C TRP A 87 16.51 -2.69 1.62
N GLN A 88 17.59 -2.64 2.42
CA GLN A 88 17.83 -3.58 3.53
C GLN A 88 17.02 -3.25 4.78
N ASP A 89 16.56 -2.00 4.91
CA ASP A 89 15.64 -1.59 5.98
C ASP A 89 14.20 -1.86 5.52
N GLU A 90 13.40 -2.52 6.36
CA GLU A 90 12.02 -2.90 6.01
C GLU A 90 11.12 -1.68 5.72
N ALA A 91 11.26 -0.60 6.50
CA ALA A 91 10.49 0.62 6.26
C ALA A 91 10.99 1.34 5.01
N GLY A 92 12.31 1.33 4.78
CA GLY A 92 12.94 1.85 3.57
C GLY A 92 12.48 1.12 2.31
N ALA A 93 12.46 -0.21 2.34
CA ALA A 93 11.98 -1.07 1.26
C ALA A 93 10.48 -0.86 0.99
N ASN A 94 9.64 -0.82 2.03
CA ASN A 94 8.20 -0.58 1.89
C ASN A 94 7.90 0.74 1.18
N VAL A 95 8.57 1.84 1.57
CA VAL A 95 8.40 3.14 0.90
C VAL A 95 9.01 3.14 -0.50
N SER A 96 10.10 2.40 -0.72
CA SER A 96 10.70 2.23 -2.04
C SER A 96 9.77 1.48 -3.01
N TYR A 97 9.02 0.48 -2.53
CA TYR A 97 7.93 -0.12 -3.30
C TYR A 97 6.77 0.86 -3.51
N LEU A 98 6.29 1.52 -2.45
CA LEU A 98 5.11 2.41 -2.51
C LEU A 98 5.29 3.60 -3.45
N LEU A 99 6.49 4.17 -3.51
CA LEU A 99 6.80 5.38 -4.25
C LEU A 99 7.36 5.11 -5.64
N ALA A 100 7.17 3.91 -6.19
CA ALA A 100 7.62 3.54 -7.53
C ALA A 100 6.98 4.45 -8.60
N ALA A 101 7.71 5.47 -9.05
CA ALA A 101 7.18 6.57 -9.85
C ALA A 101 6.67 6.12 -11.25
N ASN A 102 7.21 5.00 -11.74
CA ASN A 102 6.87 4.42 -13.04
C ASN A 102 5.65 3.48 -12.98
N SER A 103 5.13 3.18 -11.79
CA SER A 103 3.98 2.30 -11.64
C SER A 103 2.68 3.02 -12.00
N THR A 104 1.83 2.38 -12.79
CA THR A 104 0.54 2.93 -13.25
C THR A 104 -0.65 2.15 -12.72
N GLN A 105 -0.40 1.03 -12.04
CA GLN A 105 -1.43 0.16 -11.52
C GLN A 105 -1.15 -0.22 -10.07
N ILE A 106 -2.21 -0.36 -9.27
CA ILE A 106 -2.15 -0.87 -7.89
C ILE A 106 -3.25 -1.89 -7.63
N GLY A 107 -2.90 -3.00 -6.98
CA GLY A 107 -3.86 -3.91 -6.35
C GLY A 107 -3.52 -4.04 -4.87
N CYS A 108 -4.53 -3.98 -4.01
CA CYS A 108 -4.35 -4.17 -2.57
C CYS A 108 -5.36 -5.15 -2.00
N ILE A 109 -4.94 -5.92 -1.00
CA ILE A 109 -5.78 -6.84 -0.23
C ILE A 109 -5.49 -6.69 1.26
N ILE A 110 -6.40 -7.16 2.10
CA ILE A 110 -6.21 -7.25 3.54
C ILE A 110 -6.16 -8.73 3.92
N GLY A 111 -5.03 -9.17 4.44
CA GLY A 111 -4.89 -10.49 5.06
C GLY A 111 -5.17 -10.39 6.54
N LYS A 112 -6.08 -11.21 7.08
CA LYS A 112 -6.33 -11.31 8.52
C LYS A 112 -5.51 -12.42 9.14
N CYS A 113 -4.91 -12.14 10.29
CA CYS A 113 -4.15 -13.10 11.05
C CYS A 113 -5.09 -13.97 11.91
N THR A 114 -4.79 -15.26 12.01
CA THR A 114 -5.54 -16.20 12.87
C THR A 114 -4.61 -16.84 13.89
N ASP A 115 -5.07 -16.98 15.14
CA ASP A 115 -4.30 -17.64 16.18
C ASP A 115 -4.38 -19.17 16.03
N THR A 116 -3.24 -19.83 16.05
CA THR A 116 -3.14 -21.30 16.03
C THR A 116 -3.35 -21.97 17.39
N THR A 117 -3.56 -21.22 18.47
CA THR A 117 -3.89 -21.76 19.79
C THR A 117 -5.38 -22.15 19.94
N ALA A 118 -5.77 -23.20 19.21
CA ALA A 118 -6.93 -24.03 19.55
C ALA A 118 -6.53 -25.52 19.57
N SER A 119 -5.48 -25.85 20.33
CA SER A 119 -5.17 -27.24 20.70
C SER A 119 -5.43 -27.45 22.18
N SER A 120 -6.69 -27.69 22.51
CA SER A 120 -7.04 -28.50 23.69
C SER A 120 -7.70 -29.78 23.16
N PRO A 121 -7.23 -30.99 23.54
CA PRO A 121 -7.75 -32.24 22.99
C PRO A 121 -9.12 -32.53 23.62
N SER A 122 -10.18 -32.01 23.01
CA SER A 122 -11.56 -32.34 23.34
C SER A 122 -12.15 -33.20 22.22
N THR A 123 -12.25 -34.50 22.52
CA THR A 123 -12.80 -35.55 21.68
C THR A 123 -14.29 -35.32 21.37
N SER A 124 -14.61 -34.58 20.31
CA SER A 124 -15.89 -34.68 19.62
C SER A 124 -15.91 -33.82 18.35
N ALA A 125 -16.34 -34.42 17.25
CA ALA A 125 -16.41 -33.84 15.92
C ALA A 125 -17.18 -32.52 15.87
N GLN A 126 -16.46 -31.39 15.79
CA GLN A 126 -16.97 -30.14 15.26
C GLN A 126 -15.80 -29.37 14.65
N LYS A 127 -15.95 -28.97 13.40
CA LYS A 127 -15.00 -28.17 12.62
C LYS A 127 -14.92 -26.77 13.26
N GLN A 128 -14.16 -26.63 14.35
CA GLN A 128 -14.00 -25.37 15.08
C GLN A 128 -12.90 -24.58 14.38
N GLY A 129 -13.30 -23.47 13.75
CA GLY A 129 -12.40 -22.53 13.09
C GLY A 129 -11.42 -21.92 14.10
N ALA A 130 -10.20 -21.68 13.65
CA ALA A 130 -9.19 -20.93 14.39
C ALA A 130 -9.77 -19.61 14.90
N ALA A 131 -9.43 -19.23 16.13
CA ALA A 131 -9.85 -17.93 16.68
C ALA A 131 -9.22 -16.83 15.82
N GLN A 132 -10.06 -15.96 15.23
CA GLN A 132 -9.59 -14.81 14.47
C GLN A 132 -9.01 -13.78 15.44
N THR A 133 -7.80 -13.30 15.14
CA THR A 133 -7.26 -12.11 15.79
C THR A 133 -7.76 -10.87 15.07
N ASN A 134 -7.67 -9.70 15.72
CA ASN A 134 -7.87 -8.43 15.02
C ASN A 134 -6.60 -8.00 14.27
N ASP A 135 -5.50 -8.75 14.35
CA ASP A 135 -4.29 -8.41 13.63
C ASP A 135 -4.49 -8.64 12.13
N ALA A 136 -4.10 -7.66 11.33
CA ALA A 136 -4.25 -7.68 9.89
C ALA A 136 -3.02 -7.06 9.21
N VAL A 137 -2.85 -7.39 7.94
CA VAL A 137 -1.81 -6.81 7.09
C VAL A 137 -2.42 -6.34 5.79
N LEU A 138 -2.21 -5.06 5.48
CA LEU A 138 -2.54 -4.48 4.18
C LEU A 138 -1.39 -4.81 3.23
N PHE A 139 -1.67 -5.59 2.18
CA PHE A 139 -0.73 -5.87 1.10
C PHE A 139 -1.09 -5.06 -0.12
N CYS A 140 -0.11 -4.42 -0.75
CA CYS A 140 -0.29 -3.77 -2.04
C CYS A 140 0.83 -4.15 -3.02
N GLN A 141 0.44 -4.33 -4.28
CA GLN A 141 1.34 -4.57 -5.39
C GLN A 141 1.15 -3.49 -6.45
N LEU A 142 2.27 -2.93 -6.91
CA LEU A 142 2.32 -1.99 -8.01
C LEU A 142 2.79 -2.65 -9.30
N SER A 143 2.32 -2.14 -10.44
CA SER A 143 2.77 -2.56 -11.77
C SER A 143 3.07 -1.36 -12.67
N PRO A 144 4.22 -1.33 -13.37
CA PRO A 144 5.39 -2.21 -13.15
C PRO A 144 5.91 -2.12 -11.70
N ALA A 145 6.48 -3.21 -11.19
CA ALA A 145 7.06 -3.23 -9.85
C ALA A 145 8.39 -2.46 -9.79
N ALA A 146 8.73 -1.92 -8.63
CA ALA A 146 10.05 -1.35 -8.38
C ALA A 146 11.14 -2.42 -8.53
N THR A 147 12.31 -2.01 -9.02
CA THR A 147 13.48 -2.89 -9.06
C THR A 147 14.27 -2.72 -7.77
N GLU A 148 14.42 -3.80 -6.99
CA GLU A 148 15.18 -3.79 -5.74
C GLU A 148 16.60 -3.27 -5.95
N ASN A 149 17.14 -2.59 -4.93
CA ASN A 149 18.48 -2.00 -4.90
C ASN A 149 18.70 -0.84 -5.89
N GLN A 150 17.66 -0.42 -6.61
CA GLN A 150 17.70 0.74 -7.50
C GLN A 150 16.81 1.87 -6.96
N ALA A 151 16.97 3.06 -7.53
CA ALA A 151 16.09 4.20 -7.25
C ALA A 151 14.72 3.96 -7.89
N PRO A 152 13.63 3.87 -7.12
CA PRO A 152 12.28 3.71 -7.68
C PRO A 152 11.62 5.06 -8.05
N PHE A 153 12.24 6.16 -7.64
CA PHE A 153 11.83 7.54 -7.90
C PHE A 153 13.06 8.45 -8.00
N ASP A 154 12.91 9.60 -8.63
CA ASP A 154 13.99 10.58 -8.80
C ASP A 154 14.19 11.50 -7.57
N GLU A 155 15.31 12.21 -7.57
CA GLU A 155 15.69 13.11 -6.48
C GLU A 155 14.75 14.31 -6.34
N ASP A 156 14.24 14.84 -7.45
CA ASP A 156 13.30 15.97 -7.43
C ASP A 156 11.97 15.58 -6.76
N TYR A 157 11.49 14.37 -7.04
CA TYR A 157 10.32 13.76 -6.41
C TYR A 157 10.53 13.59 -4.92
N PHE A 158 11.66 13.00 -4.52
CA PHE A 158 12.02 12.86 -3.12
C PHE A 158 12.07 14.20 -2.39
N ASN A 159 12.76 15.20 -2.95
CA ASN A 159 12.91 16.52 -2.36
C ASN A 159 11.55 17.23 -2.21
N ALA A 160 10.66 17.07 -3.19
CA ALA A 160 9.29 17.57 -3.06
C ALA A 160 8.50 16.84 -1.98
N LEU A 161 8.65 15.52 -1.83
CA LEU A 161 7.96 14.75 -0.80
C LEU A 161 8.38 15.15 0.61
N ILE A 162 9.67 15.22 0.90
CA ILE A 162 10.17 15.52 2.25
C ILE A 162 9.90 16.97 2.71
N THR A 163 9.44 17.83 1.80
CA THR A 163 9.02 19.21 2.11
C THR A 163 7.52 19.33 2.33
N ARG A 164 6.71 18.30 2.01
CA ARG A 164 5.27 18.29 2.29
C ARG A 164 5.02 18.32 3.79
N LYS A 165 4.06 19.15 4.21
CA LYS A 165 3.64 19.30 5.62
C LYS A 165 2.22 18.83 5.87
N THR A 166 1.39 18.79 4.83
CA THR A 166 0.03 18.30 4.90
C THR A 166 0.05 16.79 5.00
N GLN A 167 -0.54 16.25 6.07
CA GLN A 167 -0.67 14.81 6.25
C GLN A 167 -1.83 14.28 5.40
N LEU A 168 -1.78 13.00 5.03
CA LEU A 168 -2.88 12.34 4.31
C LEU A 168 -4.19 12.39 5.10
N SER A 169 -4.13 12.37 6.43
CA SER A 169 -5.29 12.50 7.32
C SER A 169 -5.96 13.88 7.26
N ASP A 170 -5.21 14.91 6.86
CA ASP A 170 -5.69 16.29 6.78
C ASP A 170 -6.20 16.65 5.38
N MET A 171 -6.09 15.73 4.41
CA MET A 171 -6.52 15.93 3.02
C MET A 171 -7.99 15.55 2.84
N THR A 172 -8.73 16.37 2.08
CA THR A 172 -10.10 16.04 1.68
C THR A 172 -10.12 15.07 0.49
N GLU A 173 -11.28 14.51 0.18
CA GLU A 173 -11.42 13.63 -0.99
C GLU A 173 -11.12 14.36 -2.29
N GLU A 174 -11.39 15.67 -2.36
CA GLU A 174 -11.05 16.54 -3.48
C GLU A 174 -9.54 16.73 -3.60
N ASP A 175 -8.83 16.91 -2.48
CA ASP A 175 -7.37 17.01 -2.46
C ASP A 175 -6.70 15.73 -2.99
N LEU A 176 -7.31 14.56 -2.71
CA LEU A 176 -6.84 13.25 -3.16
C LEU A 176 -7.17 12.95 -4.63
N LYS A 177 -8.13 13.66 -5.24
CA LYS A 177 -8.55 13.49 -6.64
C LYS A 177 -7.74 14.35 -7.61
N LEU A 178 -7.05 15.37 -7.14
CA LEU A 178 -6.26 16.25 -7.99
C LEU A 178 -4.93 15.57 -8.34
N PRO A 179 -4.61 15.37 -9.63
CA PRO A 179 -3.28 14.89 -9.98
C PRO A 179 -2.25 15.91 -9.45
N SER A 180 -1.13 15.42 -8.93
CA SER A 180 -0.03 16.22 -8.34
C SER A 180 0.70 17.12 -9.36
N ASN A 181 0.06 17.45 -10.47
CA ASN A 181 0.50 18.44 -11.43
C ASN A 181 0.44 19.82 -10.75
N GLY A 182 1.61 20.31 -10.35
CA GLY A 182 1.78 21.60 -9.71
C GLY A 182 1.25 22.74 -10.58
N THR A 183 0.02 23.15 -10.36
CA THR A 183 -0.47 24.50 -10.64
C THR A 183 -1.20 25.03 -9.43
N SER A 184 -0.46 25.20 -8.32
CA SER A 184 -0.87 26.12 -7.27
C SER A 184 -0.59 27.55 -7.74
N THR A 185 -1.45 28.04 -8.61
CA THR A 185 -1.75 29.47 -8.73
C THR A 185 -3.24 29.58 -8.54
N ALA A 186 -3.64 30.22 -7.45
CA ALA A 186 -4.99 30.75 -7.30
C ALA A 186 -5.24 31.76 -8.43
N ALA A 187 -5.75 31.27 -9.56
CA ALA A 187 -6.19 32.08 -10.68
C ALA A 187 -7.24 31.29 -11.49
N ALA A 188 -8.47 31.78 -11.44
CA ALA A 188 -9.61 31.52 -12.32
C ALA A 188 -9.62 30.20 -13.11
N LEU A 189 -10.48 29.27 -12.66
CA LEU A 189 -10.97 28.15 -13.45
C LEU A 189 -11.44 28.62 -14.84
N PRO A 190 -10.86 28.16 -15.96
CA PRO A 190 -11.65 27.95 -17.15
C PRO A 190 -12.44 26.66 -16.94
N ALA A 191 -13.76 26.77 -16.88
CA ALA A 191 -14.66 25.65 -16.89
C ALA A 191 -14.38 24.77 -18.13
N ILE A 192 -13.76 23.61 -17.92
CA ILE A 192 -13.70 22.56 -18.94
C ILE A 192 -14.79 21.55 -18.58
N LEU A 193 -15.63 21.29 -19.58
CA LEU A 193 -16.93 20.65 -19.52
C LEU A 193 -16.86 19.23 -18.96
N VAL A 194 -17.66 18.98 -17.93
CA VAL A 194 -18.14 17.64 -17.57
C VAL A 194 -19.01 17.13 -18.72
N VAL A 195 -18.47 16.27 -19.56
CA VAL A 195 -19.25 15.45 -20.48
C VAL A 195 -19.26 14.02 -19.95
N GLY A 196 -20.38 13.70 -19.29
CA GLY A 196 -21.02 12.39 -19.35
C GLY A 196 -20.36 11.21 -18.62
N LEU A 197 -20.93 10.84 -17.48
CA LEU A 197 -21.35 9.45 -17.29
C LEU A 197 -22.60 9.42 -16.40
N ALA A 198 -23.76 9.39 -17.06
CA ALA A 198 -25.02 9.03 -16.46
C ALA A 198 -25.21 7.51 -16.53
N ALA A 199 -25.89 6.99 -15.51
CA ALA A 199 -26.49 5.65 -15.38
C ALA A 199 -25.53 4.48 -15.08
N MET A 200 -25.68 3.89 -13.89
CA MET A 200 -26.55 2.72 -13.69
C MET A 200 -26.71 2.44 -12.18
N LEU A 201 -27.80 2.93 -11.59
CA LEU A 201 -28.43 2.29 -10.43
C LEU A 201 -29.64 1.54 -10.97
N ALA A 202 -29.47 0.26 -11.23
CA ALA A 202 -30.57 -0.68 -11.34
C ALA A 202 -30.39 -1.72 -10.24
N THR A 203 -31.16 -1.52 -9.17
CA THR A 203 -31.52 -2.51 -8.17
C THR A 203 -31.98 -3.80 -8.86
N VAL A 204 -31.34 -4.93 -8.57
CA VAL A 204 -32.00 -6.23 -8.68
C VAL A 204 -32.11 -6.78 -7.27
N SER A 205 -33.27 -6.53 -6.68
CA SER A 205 -33.84 -7.46 -5.72
C SER A 205 -34.40 -8.64 -6.53
N LEU A 206 -33.85 -9.83 -6.32
CA LEU A 206 -34.59 -11.08 -6.12
C LEU A 206 -33.66 -12.13 -5.51
#